data_AF-A0A3N5JML2-F1
#
_entry.id   AF-A0A3N5JML2-F1
#
_cell.length_a   1.000
_cell.length_b   1.000
_cell.length_c   1.000
_cell.angle_alpha   90.00
_cell.angle_beta   90.00
_cell.angle_gamma   90.00
#
_symmetry.space_group_name_H-M   'P 1'
#
loop_
_entity.id
_entity.type
_entity.pdbx_description
1 polymer ?
#
loop_
_entity_poly.entity_id
_entity_poly.type
_entity_poly.pdbx_seq_one_letter_code
_entity_poly.pdbx_strand_id
1 'polypeptide(L)' 'SPMLEKGIGLGYVDVGSSEIGTEIEIDIRGRREVAAIVKTPFYHQAQ' A
#
# COMPACT_ATOMS: atom_id res chain seq x y z
N SER A 1 -1.70 -0.08 10.46
CA SER A 1 -1.91 -1.36 11.15
C SER A 1 -1.17 -1.32 12.49
N PRO A 2 -1.83 -1.59 13.63
CA PRO A 2 -1.21 -1.57 14.95
C PRO A 2 0.03 -2.47 15.06
N MET A 3 0.10 -3.54 14.26
CA MET A 3 1.22 -4.48 14.26
C MET A 3 2.40 -4.07 13.38
N LEU A 4 2.20 -3.19 12.39
CA LEU A 4 3.25 -2.81 11.44
C LEU A 4 3.67 -1.34 11.59
N GLU A 5 3.01 -0.57 12.45
CA GLU A 5 3.17 0.88 12.62
C GLU A 5 3.11 1.69 11.30
N LYS A 6 2.61 1.07 10.24
CA LYS A 6 2.52 1.63 8.88
C LYS A 6 1.06 1.82 8.46
N GLY A 7 0.82 2.84 7.64
CA GLY A 7 -0.44 2.99 6.91
C GLY A 7 -0.57 1.86 5.90
N ILE A 8 -1.67 1.12 5.94
CA ILE A 8 -1.98 0.06 4.97
C ILE A 8 -3.39 0.35 4.46
N GLY A 9 -3.53 0.35 3.15
CA GLY A 9 -4.81 0.54 2.47
C GLY A 9 -4.97 -0.45 1.33
N LEU A 10 -6.21 -0.62 0.90
CA LEU A 10 -6.56 -1.31 -0.33
C LEU A 10 -7.20 -0.29 -1.26
N GLY A 11 -6.79 -0.27 -2.52
CA GLY A 11 -7.30 0.66 -3.52
C GLY A 11 -7.15 0.08 -4.92
N TYR A 12 -7.86 0.67 -5.86
CA TYR A 12 -7.70 0.36 -7.28
C TYR A 12 -6.60 1.24 -7.88
N VAL A 13 -5.84 0.67 -8.80
CA VAL A 13 -4.82 1.36 -9.59
C VAL A 13 -5.02 0.98 -11.06
N ASP A 14 -4.51 1.81 -11.96
CA ASP A 14 -4.44 1.46 -13.38
C ASP A 14 -3.66 0.16 -13.58
N VAL A 15 -4.06 -0.64 -14.57
CA VAL A 15 -3.44 -1.94 -14.85
C VAL A 15 -1.93 -1.81 -15.10
N GLY A 16 -1.52 -0.75 -15.79
CA GLY A 16 -0.10 -0.46 -16.05
C GLY A 16 0.72 -0.13 -14.80
N SER A 17 0.06 0.21 -13.69
CA SER A 17 0.70 0.51 -12.41
C SER A 17 0.43 -0.55 -11.36
N SER A 18 -0.10 -1.73 -11.74
CA SER A 18 -0.50 -2.79 -10.81
C SER A 18 0.64 -3.73 -10.38
N GLU A 19 1.83 -3.57 -10.94
CA GLU A 19 2.97 -4.44 -10.66
C GLU A 19 3.46 -4.29 -9.21
N ILE A 20 3.83 -5.42 -8.58
CA ILE A 20 4.36 -5.44 -7.22
C ILE A 20 5.71 -4.72 -7.19
N GLY A 21 5.91 -3.84 -6.22
CA GLY A 21 7.09 -2.99 -6.07
C GLY A 21 6.96 -1.63 -6.75
N THR A 22 5.90 -1.41 -7.53
CA THR A 22 5.61 -0.10 -8.14
C THR A 22 5.35 0.94 -7.05
N GLU A 23 6.02 2.09 -7.16
CA GLU A 23 5.75 3.26 -6.33
C GLU A 23 4.57 4.05 -6.90
N ILE A 24 3.65 4.42 -6.02
CA ILE A 24 2.48 5.24 -6.31
C ILE A 24 2.42 6.42 -5.34
N GLU A 25 1.88 7.54 -5.81
CA GLU A 25 1.65 8.72 -4.98
C GLU A 25 0.19 8.73 -4.51
N ILE A 26 -0.02 8.77 -3.21
CA ILE A 26 -1.35 8.80 -2.60
C ILE A 26 -1.59 10.15 -1.91
N ASP A 27 -2.75 10.76 -2.17
CA ASP A 27 -3.16 11.96 -1.44
C ASP A 27 -3.87 11.57 -0.14
N ILE A 28 -3.24 11.92 0.99
CA ILE A 28 -3.77 11.75 2.34
C ILE A 28 -4.10 13.14 2.89
N ARG A 29 -5.36 13.55 2.72
CA ARG A 29 -5.89 14.83 3.24
C ARG A 29 -5.12 16.05 2.70
N GLY A 30 -4.81 16.06 1.41
CA GLY A 30 -4.05 17.13 0.74
C GLY A 30 -2.54 17.02 0.88
N ARG A 31 -2.04 15.94 1.47
CA ARG A 31 -0.60 15.62 1.54
C ARG A 31 -0.31 14.46 0.62
N ARG A 32 0.66 14.63 -0.26
CA ARG A 32 1.07 13.59 -1.18
C ARG A 32 2.16 12.75 -0.54
N GLU A 33 1.90 11.47 -0.38
CA GLU A 33 2.80 10.51 0.25
C GLU A 33 3.12 9.40 -0.75
N VAL A 34 4.35 8.89 -0.71
CA VAL A 34 4.76 7.76 -1.55
C VAL A 34 4.38 6.45 -0.86
N ALA A 35 3.75 5.56 -1.62
CA ALA A 35 3.42 4.20 -1.21
C ALA A 35 3.91 3.20 -2.24
N ALA A 36 4.15 1.95 -1.82
CA ALA A 36 4.54 0.88 -2.72
C ALA A 36 3.47 -0.20 -2.77
N ILE A 37 3.22 -0.74 -3.96
CA ILE A 37 2.34 -1.90 -4.13
C ILE A 37 3.07 -3.13 -3.61
N VAL A 38 2.48 -3.78 -2.60
CA VAL A 38 3.06 -4.97 -1.97
C VAL A 38 2.20 -6.19 -2.27
N LYS A 39 2.86 -7.34 -2.36
CA LYS A 39 2.17 -8.63 -2.50
C LYS A 39 1.35 -8.91 -1.25
N THR A 40 0.09 -9.30 -1.44
CA THR A 40 -0.72 -9.91 -0.38
C THR A 40 -0.39 -11.41 -0.25
N PRO A 41 -0.41 -12.00 0.96
CA PRO A 41 -0.69 -11.37 2.26
C PRO A 41 0.51 -10.57 2.79
N PHE A 42 0.29 -9.30 3.11
CA PHE A 42 1.28 -8.43 3.77
C PHE A 42 1.26 -8.56 5.30
N TYR A 43 0.31 -9.33 5.82
CA TYR A 43 0.13 -9.58 7.24
C TYR A 43 0.19 -11.08 7.47
N HIS A 44 1.24 -11.54 8.18
CA HIS A 44 1.21 -12.87 8.76
C HIS A 44 0.24 -12.82 9.93
N GLN A 45 -0.87 -13.56 9.83
CA GLN A 45 -1.58 -13.96 11.04
C GLN A 45 -0.55 -14.70 11.90
N ALA A 46 -0.19 -14.12 13.04
CA ALA A 46 0.36 -14.92 14.13
C ALA A 46 -0.65 -16.06 14.34
N GLN A 47 -0.20 -17.30 14.11
CA GLN A 47 -0.88 -18.47 14.64
C GLN A 47 -0.99 -18.34 16.16
#